data_AF-T0DR85-F1
#
_entry.id   AF-T0DR85-F1
#
_cell.length_a   1.000
_cell.length_b   1.000
_cell.length_c   1.000
_cell.angle_alpha   90.00
_cell.angle_beta   90.00
_cell.angle_gamma   90.00
#
_symmetry.space_group_name_H-M   'P 1'
#
loop_
_entity.id
_entity.type
_entity.pdbx_description
1 polymer ?
#
loop_
_entity_poly.entity_id
_entity_poly.type
_entity_poly.pdbx_seq_one_letter_code
_entity_poly.pdbx_strand_id
1 'polypeptide(L)'
;MVIKHIFPLLILLCANAYGEDKPLPPTTKEYKSCYVANMKAKNQKWITRTQERISYTRQQEYYKRNSSTKKSYEQWFKVETDKLSKKRLLIQSLEKKYGTKDASSKECKKYWKFYFLGDDFESRL
;
A
#
# COMPACT_ATOMS: atom_id res chain seq x y z
N MET A 1 46.94 11.25 50.19
CA MET A 1 45.92 12.31 50.37
C MET A 1 45.62 12.91 49.01
N VAL A 2 44.34 13.12 48.72
CA VAL A 2 43.72 13.75 47.53
C VAL A 2 43.52 12.85 46.29
N ILE A 3 42.26 12.37 46.23
CA ILE A 3 41.47 11.92 45.09
C ILE A 3 41.36 13.03 44.05
N LYS A 4 41.54 12.75 42.74
CA LYS A 4 40.87 13.51 41.66
C LYS A 4 40.56 12.65 40.42
N HIS A 5 39.24 12.46 40.22
CA HIS A 5 38.48 12.36 38.96
C HIS A 5 38.72 11.12 38.08
N ILE A 6 37.88 10.09 38.15
CA ILE A 6 36.52 9.95 37.56
C ILE A 6 36.50 10.20 36.05
N PHE A 7 36.39 9.08 35.31
CA PHE A 7 35.95 8.89 33.91
C PHE A 7 34.80 9.84 33.47
N PRO A 8 34.56 10.12 32.16
CA PRO A 8 34.80 9.19 31.05
C PRO A 8 35.30 9.80 29.73
N LEU A 9 36.32 9.16 29.15
CA LEU A 9 36.61 9.19 27.71
C LEU A 9 35.69 8.17 27.02
N LEU A 10 34.40 8.52 26.90
CA LEU A 10 33.41 7.72 26.19
C LEU A 10 32.28 8.63 25.68
N ILE A 11 32.64 9.75 25.05
CA ILE A 11 31.71 10.62 24.34
C ILE A 11 32.33 11.00 23.01
N LEU A 12 32.49 10.02 22.11
CA LEU A 12 32.80 10.25 20.70
C LEU A 12 32.59 8.95 19.94
N LEU A 13 31.35 8.46 19.87
CA LEU A 13 30.87 7.51 18.85
C LEU A 13 29.32 7.35 18.84
N CYS A 14 28.58 8.36 19.30
CA CYS A 14 27.11 8.42 19.14
C CYS A 14 26.71 9.66 18.34
N ALA A 15 27.43 9.97 17.25
CA ALA A 15 27.07 11.05 16.33
C ALA A 15 26.25 10.57 15.11
N ASN A 16 25.77 9.32 15.09
CA ASN A 16 24.96 8.78 13.98
C ASN A 16 23.66 8.09 14.46
N ALA A 17 23.10 8.54 15.58
CA ALA A 17 21.69 8.31 15.87
C ALA A 17 20.95 9.61 15.57
N TYR A 18 19.84 9.53 14.83
CA TYR A 18 18.97 10.67 14.45
C TYR A 18 19.37 11.45 13.18
N GLY A 19 19.70 10.72 12.11
CA GLY A 19 19.19 11.11 10.80
C GLY A 19 17.71 10.73 10.74
N GLU A 20 16.83 11.49 11.39
CA GLU A 20 15.40 11.39 11.11
C GLU A 20 15.19 11.87 9.67
N ASP A 21 15.14 10.91 8.75
CA ASP A 21 14.75 11.14 7.36
C ASP A 21 13.38 11.81 7.37
N LYS A 22 13.38 13.14 7.24
CA LYS A 22 12.14 13.90 7.08
C LYS A 22 11.40 13.29 5.88
N PRO A 23 10.13 12.92 6.04
CA PRO A 23 9.38 12.33 4.94
C PRO A 23 9.34 13.30 3.77
N LEU A 24 9.68 12.80 2.57
CA LEU A 24 9.63 13.59 1.35
C LEU A 24 8.23 14.15 1.14
N PRO A 25 8.09 15.38 0.62
CA PRO A 25 6.79 15.94 0.32
C PRO A 25 6.06 15.08 -0.72
N PRO A 26 4.71 15.02 -0.65
CA PRO A 26 3.88 14.14 -1.50
C PRO A 26 3.96 14.48 -3.00
N THR A 27 4.58 15.60 -3.34
CA THR A 27 4.78 16.06 -4.72
C THR A 27 6.00 15.44 -5.40
N THR A 28 6.94 14.86 -4.64
CA THR A 28 8.17 14.29 -5.19
C THR A 28 7.89 13.06 -6.05
N LYS A 29 8.70 12.88 -7.11
CA LYS A 29 8.61 11.71 -7.99
C LYS A 29 8.82 10.41 -7.21
N GLU A 30 9.73 10.42 -6.23
CA GLU A 30 10.02 9.26 -5.39
C GLU A 30 8.81 8.87 -4.53
N TYR A 31 8.22 9.82 -3.78
CA TYR A 31 7.01 9.57 -3.02
C TYR A 31 5.90 9.00 -3.90
N LYS A 32 5.66 9.61 -5.08
CA LYS A 32 4.63 9.16 -6.02
C LYS A 32 4.89 7.75 -6.53
N SER A 33 6.14 7.40 -6.85
CA SER A 33 6.49 6.05 -7.27
C SER A 33 6.27 5.02 -6.15
N CYS A 34 6.57 5.36 -4.89
CA CYS A 34 6.29 4.51 -3.73
C CYS A 34 4.78 4.40 -3.42
N TYR A 35 4.02 5.48 -3.64
CA TYR A 35 2.56 5.49 -3.54
C TYR A 35 1.94 4.51 -4.53
N VAL A 36 2.36 4.59 -5.81
CA VAL A 36 1.89 3.68 -6.87
C VAL A 36 2.23 2.23 -6.56
N ALA A 37 3.45 1.95 -6.06
CA ALA A 37 3.84 0.61 -5.63
C ALA A 37 2.92 0.06 -4.52
N ASN A 38 2.58 0.89 -3.53
CA ASN A 38 1.65 0.51 -2.46
C ASN A 38 0.23 0.28 -2.98
N MET A 39 -0.27 1.13 -3.88
CA MET A 39 -1.57 0.92 -4.54
C MET A 39 -1.60 -0.41 -5.28
N LYS A 40 -0.53 -0.75 -6.01
CA LYS A 40 -0.40 -2.03 -6.71
C LYS A 40 -0.48 -3.22 -5.77
N ALA A 41 0.28 -3.19 -4.68
CA ALA A 41 0.26 -4.25 -3.68
C ALA A 41 -1.13 -4.41 -3.03
N LYS A 42 -1.79 -3.28 -2.68
CA LYS A 42 -3.15 -3.29 -2.15
C LYS A 42 -4.16 -3.84 -3.15
N ASN A 43 -4.11 -3.39 -4.41
CA ASN A 43 -5.02 -3.84 -5.46
C ASN A 43 -4.85 -5.34 -5.72
N GLN A 44 -3.61 -5.84 -5.75
CA GLN A 44 -3.33 -7.27 -5.90
C GLN A 44 -3.92 -8.08 -4.74
N LYS A 45 -3.73 -7.61 -3.49
CA LYS A 45 -4.33 -8.25 -2.31
C LYS A 45 -5.86 -8.30 -2.40
N TRP A 46 -6.50 -7.22 -2.87
CA TRP A 46 -7.94 -7.19 -3.07
C TRP A 46 -8.42 -8.09 -4.20
N ILE A 47 -7.69 -8.17 -5.32
CA ILE A 47 -7.97 -9.14 -6.40
C ILE A 47 -7.99 -10.57 -5.85
N THR A 48 -6.95 -10.96 -5.12
CA THR A 48 -6.87 -12.31 -4.52
C THR A 48 -8.05 -12.56 -3.57
N ARG A 49 -8.34 -11.65 -2.65
CA ARG A 49 -9.46 -11.79 -1.71
C ARG A 49 -10.82 -11.87 -2.40
N THR A 50 -11.02 -11.07 -3.45
CA THR A 50 -12.26 -11.09 -4.23
C THR A 50 -12.41 -12.42 -4.96
N GLN A 51 -11.34 -12.95 -5.55
CA GLN A 51 -11.35 -14.27 -6.19
C GLN A 51 -11.65 -15.39 -5.18
N GLU A 52 -11.01 -15.37 -4.01
CA GLU A 52 -11.28 -16.32 -2.92
C GLU A 52 -12.74 -16.25 -2.48
N ARG A 53 -13.28 -15.04 -2.28
CA ARG A 53 -14.68 -14.84 -1.90
C ARG A 53 -15.64 -15.34 -2.96
N ILE A 54 -15.38 -15.07 -4.24
CA ILE A 54 -16.18 -15.58 -5.36
C ILE A 54 -16.21 -17.11 -5.32
N SER A 55 -15.03 -17.74 -5.20
CA SER A 55 -14.90 -19.20 -5.14
C SER A 55 -15.68 -19.78 -3.96
N TYR A 56 -15.46 -19.22 -2.76
CA TYR A 56 -16.16 -19.62 -1.53
C TYR A 56 -17.67 -19.50 -1.68
N THR A 57 -18.17 -18.34 -2.12
CA THR A 57 -19.61 -18.10 -2.27
C THR A 57 -20.24 -19.05 -3.28
N ARG A 58 -19.58 -19.34 -4.41
CA ARG A 58 -20.09 -20.29 -5.42
C ARG A 58 -20.25 -21.71 -4.88
N GLN A 59 -19.52 -22.09 -3.84
CA GLN A 59 -19.62 -23.40 -3.21
C GLN A 59 -20.79 -23.50 -2.22
N GLN A 60 -21.29 -22.37 -1.70
CA GLN A 60 -22.32 -22.35 -0.66
C GLN A 60 -23.70 -22.77 -1.15
N GLU A 61 -24.47 -23.43 -0.28
CA GLU A 61 -25.83 -23.86 -0.60
C GLU A 61 -26.75 -22.69 -0.92
N TYR A 62 -26.64 -21.57 -0.18
CA TYR A 62 -27.48 -20.39 -0.43
C TYR A 62 -27.27 -19.80 -1.83
N TYR A 63 -26.06 -19.90 -2.38
CA TYR A 63 -25.77 -19.45 -3.74
C TYR A 63 -26.43 -20.35 -4.79
N LYS A 64 -26.51 -21.65 -4.50
CA LYS A 64 -27.12 -22.67 -5.36
C LYS A 64 -28.64 -22.77 -5.19
N ARG A 65 -29.20 -22.16 -4.15
CA ARG A 65 -30.61 -22.30 -3.73
C ARG A 65 -31.61 -21.92 -4.82
N ASN A 66 -31.39 -20.82 -5.54
CA ASN A 66 -32.25 -20.43 -6.65
C ASN A 66 -31.52 -19.56 -7.69
N SER A 67 -32.10 -19.47 -8.89
CA SER A 67 -31.54 -18.76 -10.04
C SER A 67 -31.42 -17.24 -9.83
N SER A 68 -32.35 -16.64 -9.08
CA SER A 68 -32.35 -15.20 -8.79
C SER A 68 -31.19 -14.81 -7.87
N THR A 69 -31.00 -15.53 -6.76
CA THR A 69 -29.89 -15.36 -5.82
C THR A 69 -28.55 -15.52 -6.54
N LYS A 70 -28.42 -16.57 -7.37
CA LYS A 70 -27.24 -16.79 -8.20
C LYS A 70 -26.94 -15.57 -9.09
N LYS A 71 -27.95 -15.07 -9.80
CA LYS A 71 -27.83 -13.90 -10.70
C LYS A 71 -27.38 -12.65 -9.93
N SER A 72 -27.96 -12.39 -8.76
CA SER A 72 -27.60 -11.26 -7.92
C SER A 72 -26.14 -11.31 -7.46
N TYR A 73 -25.65 -12.48 -7.02
CA TYR A 73 -24.25 -12.65 -6.65
C TYR A 73 -23.31 -12.49 -7.85
N GLU A 74 -23.63 -13.06 -9.01
CA GLU A 74 -22.81 -12.90 -10.21
C GLU A 74 -22.73 -11.44 -10.67
N GLN A 75 -23.82 -10.68 -10.55
CA GLN A 75 -23.80 -9.25 -10.81
C GLN A 75 -22.92 -8.50 -9.80
N TRP A 76 -23.00 -8.85 -8.53
CA TRP A 76 -22.14 -8.26 -7.49
C TRP A 76 -20.65 -8.59 -7.74
N PHE A 77 -20.32 -9.83 -8.08
CA PHE A 77 -18.95 -10.24 -8.45
C PHE A 77 -18.42 -9.42 -9.61
N LYS A 78 -19.23 -9.26 -10.67
CA LYS A 78 -18.86 -8.46 -11.84
C LYS A 78 -18.52 -7.02 -11.47
N VAL A 79 -19.35 -6.37 -10.67
CA VAL A 79 -19.12 -4.99 -10.23
C VAL A 79 -17.79 -4.88 -9.47
N GLU A 80 -17.51 -5.81 -8.56
CA GLU A 80 -16.27 -5.79 -7.79
C GLU A 80 -15.03 -6.08 -8.64
N THR A 81 -15.10 -7.04 -9.58
CA THR A 81 -14.00 -7.32 -10.49
C THR A 81 -13.75 -6.16 -11.45
N ASP A 82 -14.80 -5.49 -11.92
CA ASP A 82 -14.69 -4.32 -12.82
C ASP A 82 -14.03 -3.14 -12.10
N LYS A 83 -14.39 -2.88 -10.84
CA LYS A 83 -13.73 -1.85 -10.01
C LYS A 83 -12.23 -2.13 -9.86
N LEU A 84 -11.85 -3.36 -9.53
CA LEU A 84 -10.45 -3.75 -9.38
C LEU A 84 -9.66 -3.69 -10.70
N SER A 85 -10.31 -4.02 -11.81
CA SER A 85 -9.75 -3.90 -13.15
C SER A 85 -9.47 -2.44 -13.52
N LYS A 86 -10.45 -1.55 -13.31
CA LYS A 86 -10.27 -0.10 -13.51
C LYS A 86 -9.14 0.46 -12.65
N LYS A 87 -9.07 0.06 -11.37
CA LYS A 87 -7.99 0.47 -10.47
C LYS A 87 -6.63 -0.05 -10.93
N ARG A 88 -6.56 -1.27 -11.45
CA ARG A 88 -5.33 -1.83 -12.06
C ARG A 88 -4.86 -0.99 -13.25
N LEU A 89 -5.76 -0.59 -14.15
CA LEU A 89 -5.42 0.25 -15.30
C LEU A 89 -4.91 1.63 -14.87
N LEU A 90 -5.54 2.24 -13.87
CA LEU A 90 -5.06 3.49 -13.27
C LEU A 90 -3.63 3.32 -12.73
N ILE A 91 -3.39 2.28 -11.93
CA ILE A 91 -2.06 1.98 -11.38
C ILE A 91 -1.03 1.81 -12.49
N GLN A 92 -1.33 1.07 -13.56
CA GLN A 92 -0.42 0.90 -14.70
C GLN A 92 -0.08 2.23 -15.40
N SER A 93 -1.07 3.11 -15.56
CA SER A 93 -0.85 4.45 -16.11
C SER A 93 0.07 5.29 -15.21
N LEU A 94 -0.15 5.23 -13.90
CA LEU A 94 0.68 5.92 -12.91
C LEU A 94 2.10 5.32 -12.81
N GLU A 95 2.27 4.01 -12.95
CA GLU A 95 3.58 3.35 -13.05
C GLU A 95 4.36 3.86 -14.27
N LYS A 96 3.69 4.02 -15.42
CA LYS A 96 4.32 4.60 -16.62
C LYS A 96 4.74 6.05 -16.42
N LYS A 97 3.96 6.84 -15.66
CA LYS A 97 4.23 8.26 -15.40
C LYS A 97 5.34 8.49 -14.36
N TYR A 98 5.32 7.75 -13.26
CA TYR A 98 6.17 8.00 -12.09
C TYR A 98 7.31 6.99 -11.93
N GLY A 99 7.24 5.85 -12.63
CA GLY A 99 8.20 4.75 -12.55
C GLY A 99 7.76 3.67 -11.56
N THR A 100 8.45 2.52 -11.63
CA THR A 100 8.19 1.35 -10.79
C THR A 100 9.11 1.37 -9.56
N LYS A 101 8.55 1.07 -8.39
CA LYS A 101 9.29 0.81 -7.15
C LYS A 101 8.75 -0.43 -6.47
N ASP A 102 9.57 -1.01 -5.59
CA ASP A 102 9.13 -2.07 -4.69
C ASP A 102 8.46 -1.44 -3.44
N ALA A 103 7.19 -1.79 -3.19
CA ALA A 103 6.45 -1.31 -2.03
C ALA A 103 7.09 -1.69 -0.69
N SER A 104 7.86 -2.79 -0.68
CA SER A 104 8.53 -3.33 0.51
C SER A 104 9.91 -2.72 0.78
N SER A 105 10.40 -1.87 -0.14
CA SER A 105 11.71 -1.23 -0.02
C SER A 105 11.79 -0.35 1.23
N LYS A 106 13.01 -0.18 1.77
CA LYS A 106 13.25 0.64 2.97
C LYS A 106 12.79 2.08 2.73
N GLU A 107 12.97 2.60 1.52
CA GLU A 107 12.56 3.93 1.08
C GLU A 107 11.02 4.06 1.13
N CYS A 108 10.29 3.12 0.51
CA CYS A 108 8.83 3.21 0.45
C CYS A 108 8.13 3.01 1.81
N LYS A 109 8.77 2.28 2.74
CA LYS A 109 8.31 2.14 4.13
C LYS A 109 8.37 3.45 4.92
N LYS A 110 9.28 4.38 4.60
CA LYS A 110 9.35 5.69 5.27
C LYS A 110 8.08 6.50 5.08
N TYR A 111 7.40 6.32 3.94
CA TYR A 111 6.22 7.08 3.58
C TYR A 111 4.90 6.43 4.05
N TRP A 112 4.95 5.32 4.82
CA TRP A 112 3.76 4.54 5.22
C TRP A 112 2.67 5.33 5.95
N LYS A 113 3.08 6.32 6.76
CA LYS A 113 2.19 7.17 7.56
C LYS A 113 1.38 8.18 6.73
N PHE A 114 1.75 8.43 5.47
CA PHE A 114 1.15 9.46 4.61
C PHE A 114 0.19 8.90 3.55
N TYR A 115 0.00 7.58 3.48
CA TYR A 115 -0.86 6.95 2.46
C TYR A 115 -2.36 6.95 2.80
N PHE A 116 -2.79 7.73 3.80
CA PHE A 116 -4.20 8.00 4.09
C PHE A 116 -4.74 9.15 3.24
N LEU A 117 -4.46 9.10 1.93
CA LEU A 117 -5.05 10.03 0.99
C LEU A 117 -6.11 9.26 0.22
N GLY A 118 -7.38 9.60 0.50
CA GLY A 118 -8.56 8.98 -0.10
C GLY A 118 -8.69 9.24 -1.59
N ASP A 119 -9.81 8.83 -2.17
CA ASP A 119 -10.11 8.89 -3.62
C ASP A 119 -9.82 10.27 -4.25
N ASP A 120 -9.91 11.34 -3.46
CA ASP A 120 -9.69 12.74 -3.86
C ASP A 120 -8.22 13.09 -4.19
N PHE A 121 -7.26 12.29 -3.74
CA PHE A 121 -5.86 12.42 -4.15
C PHE A 121 -5.56 11.54 -5.36
N GLU A 122 -6.17 10.35 -5.43
CA GLU A 122 -6.06 9.46 -6.59
C GLU A 122 -6.58 10.15 -7.88
N SER A 123 -7.59 11.02 -7.77
CA SER A 123 -8.13 11.82 -8.89
C SER A 123 -7.24 12.98 -9.34
N ARG A 124 -6.26 13.39 -8.52
CA ARG A 124 -5.36 14.54 -8.77
C ARG A 124 -3.95 14.13 -9.22
N LEU A 125 -3.63 12.84 -9.21
CA LEU A 125 -2.32 12.27 -9.60
C LEU A 125 -2.19 12.03 -11.11
#